data_AF-A0A132N897-F1
#
_entry.id   AF-A0A132N897-F1
#
_cell.length_a   1.000
_cell.length_b   1.000
_cell.length_c   1.000
_cell.angle_alpha   90.00
_cell.angle_beta   90.00
_cell.angle_gamma   90.00
#
_symmetry.space_group_name_H-M   'P 1'
#
loop_
_entity.id
_entity.type
_entity.pdbx_description
1 polymer ?
#
loop_
_entity_poly.entity_id
_entity_poly.type
_entity_poly.pdbx_seq_one_letter_code
_entity_poly.pdbx_strand_id
1 'polypeptide(L)'
;MRSENGDPGAGRPAEGLSPEEIQALGFEAALERLEDVVRRLESGDVPLEVAIDLYREGVLLARRCDELLTAVEQKVTVLLEEAPGLWVERPFGGAER
;
A
#
# COMPACT_ATOMS: atom_id res chain seq x y z
N MET A 1 -22.50 -1.97 -33.20
CA MET A 1 -21.31 -1.54 -32.46
C MET A 1 -21.22 -2.38 -31.18
N ARG A 2 -20.53 -3.52 -31.22
CA ARG A 2 -20.02 -4.18 -30.02
C ARG A 2 -18.66 -3.55 -29.79
N SER A 3 -18.53 -2.71 -28.77
CA SER A 3 -17.22 -2.29 -28.33
C SER A 3 -16.61 -3.45 -27.57
N GLU A 4 -15.59 -4.03 -28.19
CA GLU A 4 -14.63 -4.95 -27.62
C GLU A 4 -13.85 -4.19 -26.54
N ASN A 5 -14.24 -4.35 -25.27
CA ASN A 5 -13.30 -4.18 -24.17
C ASN A 5 -12.81 -5.57 -23.81
N GLY A 6 -11.75 -5.98 -24.49
CA GLY A 6 -10.97 -7.16 -24.11
C GLY A 6 -10.45 -6.96 -22.69
N ASP A 7 -10.86 -7.86 -21.81
CA ASP A 7 -10.24 -8.07 -20.50
C ASP A 7 -8.80 -8.57 -20.73
N PRO A 8 -7.74 -7.82 -20.31
CA PRO A 8 -6.39 -8.31 -20.40
C PRO A 8 -5.95 -9.02 -19.09
N GLY A 9 -6.88 -9.61 -18.33
CA GLY A 9 -6.58 -10.24 -17.04
C GLY A 9 -6.34 -11.76 -17.07
N ALA A 10 -6.48 -12.43 -18.22
CA ALA A 10 -6.28 -13.87 -18.33
C ALA A 10 -4.81 -14.23 -18.60
N GLY A 11 -3.99 -14.22 -17.54
CA GLY A 11 -2.74 -14.99 -17.52
C GLY A 11 -1.57 -14.35 -16.80
N ARG A 12 -1.35 -14.74 -15.53
CA ARG A 12 -0.05 -15.21 -15.01
C ARG A 12 -0.18 -15.76 -13.59
N PRO A 13 0.00 -17.06 -13.38
CA PRO A 13 0.44 -17.59 -12.09
C PRO A 13 1.93 -17.98 -12.20
N ALA A 14 2.84 -17.29 -11.48
CA ALA A 14 4.07 -17.85 -10.87
C ALA A 14 5.11 -16.83 -10.35
N GLU A 15 5.09 -15.55 -10.74
CA GLU A 15 6.20 -14.61 -10.44
C GLU A 15 5.65 -13.32 -9.82
N GLY A 16 6.33 -12.81 -8.79
CA GLY A 16 5.90 -11.65 -7.99
C GLY A 16 5.64 -10.38 -8.80
N LEU A 17 4.99 -9.40 -8.17
CA LEU A 17 4.63 -8.15 -8.85
C LEU A 17 5.86 -7.32 -9.21
N SER A 18 5.81 -6.66 -10.37
CA SER A 18 6.78 -5.64 -10.74
C SER A 18 6.61 -4.37 -9.91
N PRO A 19 7.63 -3.50 -9.80
CA PRO A 19 7.52 -2.24 -9.09
C PRO A 19 6.40 -1.33 -9.60
N GLU A 20 6.15 -1.32 -10.92
CA GLU A 20 5.10 -0.49 -11.53
C GLU A 20 3.69 -0.97 -11.14
N GLU A 21 3.49 -2.29 -11.08
CA GLU A 21 2.24 -2.89 -10.61
C GLU A 21 2.00 -2.59 -9.13
N ILE A 22 3.04 -2.69 -8.29
CA ILE A 22 2.97 -2.35 -6.86
C ILE A 22 2.59 -0.88 -6.66
N GLN A 23 3.17 0.04 -7.43
CA GLN A 23 2.84 1.47 -7.33
C GLN A 23 1.41 1.79 -7.76
N ALA A 24 0.79 0.96 -8.60
CA ALA A 24 -0.61 1.12 -9.01
C ALA A 24 -1.61 0.62 -7.96
N LEU A 25 -1.18 -0.15 -6.94
CA LEU A 25 -2.08 -0.70 -5.93
C LEU A 25 -2.66 0.38 -5.01
N GLY A 26 -3.92 0.14 -4.60
CA GLY A 26 -4.53 0.81 -3.45
C GLY A 26 -4.13 0.14 -2.13
N PHE A 27 -4.51 0.75 -0.99
CA PHE A 27 -4.03 0.33 0.33
C PHE A 27 -4.39 -1.12 0.68
N GLU A 28 -5.67 -1.49 0.54
CA GLU A 28 -6.14 -2.84 0.88
C GLU A 28 -5.44 -3.92 0.05
N ALA A 29 -5.32 -3.70 -1.26
CA ALA A 29 -4.65 -4.64 -2.16
C ALA A 29 -3.13 -4.75 -1.88
N ALA A 30 -2.47 -3.63 -1.59
CA ALA A 30 -1.06 -3.63 -1.21
C ALA A 30 -0.83 -4.36 0.13
N LEU A 31 -1.72 -4.16 1.10
CA LEU A 31 -1.66 -4.83 2.40
C LEU A 31 -1.90 -6.34 2.28
N GLU A 32 -2.95 -6.75 1.56
CA GLU A 32 -3.25 -8.18 1.32
C GLU A 32 -2.06 -8.89 0.66
N ARG A 33 -1.47 -8.26 -0.36
CA ARG A 33 -0.29 -8.81 -1.02
C ARG A 33 0.92 -8.86 -0.09
N LEU A 34 1.11 -7.87 0.78
CA LEU A 34 2.19 -7.87 1.76
C LEU A 34 2.02 -9.02 2.77
N GLU A 35 0.81 -9.24 3.26
CA GLU A 35 0.48 -10.36 4.15
C GLU A 35 0.77 -11.70 3.46
N ASP A 36 0.41 -11.86 2.19
CA ASP A 36 0.77 -13.04 1.39
C ASP A 36 2.28 -13.27 1.32
N VAL A 37 3.05 -12.22 1.03
CA VAL A 37 4.50 -12.27 0.95
C VAL A 37 5.09 -12.71 2.29
N VAL A 38 4.63 -12.11 3.39
CA VAL A 38 5.08 -12.46 4.75
C VAL A 38 4.75 -13.92 5.07
N ARG A 39 3.50 -14.36 4.84
CA ARG A 39 3.10 -15.76 5.07
C ARG A 39 3.97 -16.75 4.31
N ARG A 40 4.31 -16.44 3.05
CA ARG A 40 5.19 -17.29 2.24
C ARG A 40 6.61 -17.33 2.81
N LEU A 41 7.18 -16.18 3.20
CA LEU A 41 8.51 -16.13 3.81
C LEU A 41 8.57 -16.90 5.13
N GLU A 42 7.53 -16.80 5.95
CA GLU A 42 7.43 -17.48 7.25
C GLU A 42 7.26 -19.00 7.13
N SER A 43 6.73 -19.50 6.00
CA SER A 43 6.56 -20.95 5.78
C SER A 43 7.88 -21.73 5.75
N GLY A 44 9.00 -21.08 5.44
CA GLY A 44 10.34 -21.69 5.44
C GLY A 44 10.63 -22.66 4.28
N ASP A 45 9.62 -23.03 3.50
CA ASP A 45 9.73 -24.00 2.38
C ASP A 45 10.04 -23.33 1.02
N VAL A 46 10.50 -22.08 1.03
CA VAL A 46 10.79 -21.29 -0.18
C VAL A 46 12.29 -21.36 -0.54
N PRO A 47 12.65 -21.65 -1.80
CA PRO A 47 14.05 -21.54 -2.24
C PRO A 47 14.62 -20.15 -1.97
N LEU A 48 15.93 -20.08 -1.69
CA LEU A 48 16.60 -18.82 -1.31
C LEU A 48 16.41 -17.70 -2.33
N GLU A 49 16.51 -18.03 -3.63
CA GLU A 49 16.33 -17.07 -4.72
C GLU A 49 14.92 -16.47 -4.69
N VAL A 50 13.90 -17.30 -4.47
CA VAL A 50 12.51 -16.87 -4.34
C VAL A 50 12.30 -16.07 -3.07
N ALA A 51 12.94 -16.44 -1.96
CA ALA A 51 12.86 -15.70 -0.71
C ALA A 51 13.45 -14.27 -0.85
N ILE A 52 14.53 -14.11 -1.62
CA ILE A 52 15.12 -12.79 -1.90
C ILE A 52 14.15 -11.92 -2.71
N ASP A 53 13.49 -12.49 -3.72
CA ASP A 53 12.53 -11.74 -4.53
C ASP A 53 11.26 -11.38 -3.75
N LEU A 54 10.74 -12.32 -2.95
CA LEU A 54 9.65 -12.06 -2.00
C LEU A 54 10.01 -10.96 -1.00
N TYR A 55 11.22 -10.97 -0.45
CA TYR A 55 11.67 -9.92 0.45
C TYR A 55 11.68 -8.54 -0.22
N ARG A 56 12.21 -8.45 -1.44
CA ARG A 56 12.22 -7.20 -2.23
C ARG A 56 10.80 -6.70 -2.49
N GLU A 57 9.91 -7.60 -2.92
CA GLU A 57 8.50 -7.29 -3.13
C GLU A 57 7.84 -6.78 -1.84
N GLY A 58 8.07 -7.47 -0.72
CA GLY A 58 7.55 -7.08 0.60
C GLY A 58 8.02 -5.69 1.04
N VAL A 59 9.28 -5.34 0.81
CA VAL A 59 9.79 -4.00 1.11
C VAL A 59 9.11 -2.92 0.27
N LEU A 60 8.86 -3.20 -1.02
CA LEU A 60 8.15 -2.26 -1.89
C LEU A 60 6.69 -2.09 -1.48
N LEU A 61 6.00 -3.18 -1.14
CA LEU A 61 4.62 -3.15 -0.67
C LEU A 61 4.48 -2.38 0.65
N ALA A 62 5.39 -2.61 1.61
CA ALA A 62 5.42 -1.88 2.86
C ALA A 62 5.59 -0.37 2.65
N ARG A 63 6.49 0.03 1.75
CA ARG A 63 6.65 1.44 1.35
C ARG A 63 5.40 2.00 0.71
N ARG A 64 4.75 1.24 -0.17
CA ARG A 64 3.50 1.66 -0.81
C ARG A 64 2.39 1.91 0.21
N CYS A 65 2.25 1.03 1.20
CA CYS A 65 1.29 1.22 2.29
C CYS A 65 1.58 2.50 3.09
N ASP A 66 2.85 2.74 3.44
CA ASP A 66 3.29 3.94 4.14
C ASP A 66 3.03 5.23 3.34
N GLU A 67 3.33 5.23 2.04
CA GLU A 67 3.04 6.36 1.14
C GLU A 67 1.54 6.69 1.10
N LEU A 68 0.70 5.66 1.02
CA LEU A 68 -0.76 5.81 0.99
C LEU A 68 -1.30 6.36 2.31
N LEU A 69 -0.81 5.87 3.45
CA LEU A 69 -1.18 6.37 4.77
C LEU A 69 -0.71 7.82 4.96
N THR A 70 0.54 8.12 4.62
CA THR A 70 1.10 9.48 4.67
C THR A 70 0.28 10.45 3.83
N ALA A 71 -0.14 10.04 2.62
CA ALA A 71 -0.97 10.86 1.75
C ALA A 71 -2.38 11.10 2.33
N VAL A 72 -2.90 10.19 3.15
CA VAL A 72 -4.14 10.39 3.91
C VAL A 72 -3.90 11.33 5.08
N GLU A 73 -2.86 11.11 5.89
CA GLU A 73 -2.52 11.96 7.03
C GLU A 73 -2.37 13.43 6.64
N GLN A 74 -1.70 13.72 5.51
CA GLN A 74 -1.57 15.08 4.98
C GLN A 74 -2.91 15.73 4.61
N LYS A 75 -3.92 14.94 4.29
CA LYS A 75 -5.26 15.41 3.92
C LYS A 75 -6.20 15.51 5.12
N VAL A 76 -5.91 14.82 6.23
CA VAL A 76 -6.74 14.90 7.43
C VAL A 76 -6.48 16.25 8.11
N THR A 77 -7.55 16.98 8.36
CA THR A 77 -7.53 18.17 9.21
C THR A 77 -8.26 17.87 10.52
N VAL A 78 -7.77 18.46 11.61
CA VAL A 78 -8.38 18.42 12.93
C VAL A 78 -9.01 19.78 13.21
N LEU A 79 -10.23 19.78 13.73
CA LEU A 79 -10.86 20.95 14.32
C LEU A 79 -10.45 21.04 15.79
N LEU A 80 -9.72 22.10 16.14
CA LEU A 80 -9.32 22.40 17.51
C LEU A 80 -10.10 23.62 18.02
N GLU A 81 -10.67 23.51 19.21
CA GLU A 81 -11.28 24.66 19.89
C GLU A 81 -10.21 25.44 20.65
N GLU A 82 -9.83 26.63 20.17
CA GLU A 82 -8.82 27.47 20.83
C GLU A 82 -9.42 28.37 21.92
N ALA A 83 -10.71 28.66 21.81
CA ALA A 83 -11.51 29.40 22.78
C ALA A 83 -12.99 28.99 22.63
N PRO A 84 -13.86 29.23 23.63
CA PRO A 84 -15.27 28.85 23.55
C PRO A 84 -15.94 29.34 22.26
N GLY A 85 -16.32 28.40 21.40
CA GLY A 85 -16.94 28.67 20.09
C GLY A 85 -15.99 29.06 18.95
N LEU A 86 -14.68 29.13 19.20
CA LEU A 86 -13.65 29.40 18.18
C LEU A 86 -12.96 28.09 17.78
N TRP A 87 -13.46 27.49 16.70
CA TRP A 87 -12.88 26.30 16.08
C TRP A 87 -11.88 26.70 15.00
N VAL A 88 -10.72 26.08 15.03
CA VAL A 88 -9.62 26.33 14.10
C VAL A 88 -9.16 25.02 13.49
N GLU A 89 -9.05 24.99 12.16
CA GLU A 89 -8.51 23.84 11.44
C GLU A 89 -6.98 23.81 11.54
N ARG A 90 -6.44 22.62 11.79
CA ARG A 90 -5.00 22.31 11.76
C ARG A 90 -4.75 21.01 10.99
N PRO A 91 -3.63 20.85 10.28
CA PRO A 91 -3.23 19.55 9.74
C PRO A 91 -3.13 18.50 10.86
N PHE A 92 -3.60 17.28 10.59
CA PHE A 92 -3.39 16.13 11.46
C PHE A 92 -1.88 15.85 11.57
N GLY A 93 -1.33 15.87 12.79
CA GLY A 93 0.12 15.75 13.04
C GLY A 93 0.89 17.09 13.18
N GLY A 94 0.20 18.24 13.20
CA GLY A 94 0.80 19.57 13.30
C GLY A 94 1.38 19.99 14.67
N ALA A 95 1.63 19.09 15.60
CA ALA A 95 2.31 19.40 16.87
C ALA A 95 3.02 18.17 17.42
N GLU A 96 4.32 18.03 17.10
CA GLU A 96 5.39 17.48 17.96
C GLU A 96 6.67 17.29 17.14
N ARG A 97 7.45 18.36 17.01
CA ARG A 97 8.92 18.34 17.01
C ARG A 97 9.42 19.53 17.81
#